data_AF-A0A355UFV2-F1
#
_entry.id   AF-A0A355UFV2-F1
#
_cell.length_a   1.000
_cell.length_b   1.000
_cell.length_c   1.000
_cell.angle_alpha   90.00
_cell.angle_beta   90.00
_cell.angle_gamma   90.00
#
_symmetry.space_group_name_H-M   'P 1'
#
loop_
_entity.id
_entity.type
_entity.pdbx_description
1 polymer ?
#
loop_
_entity_poly.entity_id
_entity_poly.type
_entity_poly.pdbx_seq_one_letter_code
_entity_poly.pdbx_strand_id
1 'polypeptide(L)'
;ELGCKGEKYEAATTWGVFEDVFCTKEETFTFLQNVLDEIVELFPSEYIHIGGDECPKKSWKECSICQNTIKTNNLKDEYELQSYFMNRIEKYLEAKGKKVIGWDEILEGGLKGKATIMSWQGESGGVAAAKQGHDAIMSPTA
;
A
#
# COMPACT_ATOMS: atom_id res chain seq x y z
N GLU A 1 11.28 1.54 -15.19
CA GLU A 1 9.91 1.89 -15.67
C GLU A 1 8.88 2.05 -14.56
N LEU A 2 8.84 1.14 -13.57
CA LEU A 2 7.83 1.12 -12.49
C LEU A 2 8.05 2.19 -11.39
N GLY A 3 9.28 2.67 -11.21
CA GLY A 3 9.60 3.76 -10.28
C GLY A 3 9.34 5.16 -10.85
N CYS A 4 9.34 6.16 -9.97
CA CYS A 4 8.98 7.55 -10.30
C CYS A 4 9.96 8.22 -11.29
N LYS A 5 11.26 7.99 -11.12
CA LYS A 5 12.33 8.71 -11.84
C LYS A 5 12.59 8.19 -13.25
N GLY A 6 12.09 6.99 -13.59
CA GLY A 6 12.37 6.34 -14.88
C GLY A 6 13.83 5.90 -15.08
N GLU A 7 14.63 5.92 -14.02
CA GLU A 7 16.05 5.55 -14.03
C GLU A 7 16.27 4.04 -13.84
N LYS A 8 17.54 3.62 -13.90
CA LYS A 8 17.96 2.26 -13.53
C LYS A 8 18.11 2.19 -12.01
N TYR A 9 17.46 1.20 -11.40
CA TYR A 9 17.58 0.91 -9.98
C TYR A 9 18.47 -0.33 -9.79
N GLU A 10 19.18 -0.38 -8.67
CA GLU A 10 19.94 -1.56 -8.25
C GLU A 10 19.30 -2.15 -6.99
N ALA A 11 19.47 -3.45 -6.79
CA ALA A 11 19.01 -4.09 -5.56
C ALA A 11 19.78 -3.51 -4.36
N ALA A 12 19.06 -3.14 -3.30
CA ALA A 12 19.68 -2.64 -2.08
C ALA A 12 20.62 -3.69 -1.48
N THR A 13 21.80 -3.24 -1.04
CA THR A 13 22.83 -4.07 -0.38
C THR A 13 23.04 -3.67 1.08
N THR A 14 22.18 -2.81 1.61
CA THR A 14 22.20 -2.30 2.98
C THR A 14 20.80 -2.39 3.60
N TRP A 15 20.72 -2.20 4.91
CA TRP A 15 19.46 -2.21 5.66
C TRP A 15 18.92 -0.78 5.82
N GLY A 16 17.60 -0.65 5.94
CA GLY A 16 16.92 0.60 6.25
C GLY A 16 15.74 0.88 5.34
N VAL A 17 15.24 2.11 5.41
CA VAL A 17 14.13 2.62 4.59
C VAL A 17 14.67 3.32 3.36
N PHE A 18 14.12 3.00 2.19
CA PHE A 18 14.57 3.53 0.90
C PHE A 18 13.54 4.47 0.29
N GLU A 19 14.02 5.53 -0.38
CA GLU A 19 13.15 6.56 -0.96
C GLU A 19 12.56 6.16 -2.32
N ASP A 20 13.15 5.20 -3.01
CA ASP A 20 12.71 4.74 -4.32
C ASP A 20 11.55 3.74 -4.18
N VAL A 21 10.35 4.19 -4.52
CA VAL A 21 9.09 3.44 -4.37
C VAL A 21 8.34 3.31 -5.69
N PHE A 22 7.34 2.42 -5.74
CA PHE A 22 6.45 2.29 -6.89
C PHE A 22 5.75 3.62 -7.22
N CYS A 23 5.65 3.93 -8.52
CA CYS A 23 4.97 5.11 -9.02
C CYS A 23 3.48 4.85 -9.23
N THR A 24 2.65 5.89 -9.23
CA THR A 24 1.20 5.79 -9.51
C THR A 24 0.87 5.73 -11.01
N LYS A 25 1.70 5.02 -11.78
CA LYS A 25 1.53 4.80 -13.23
C LYS A 25 0.60 3.62 -13.47
N GLU A 26 -0.16 3.66 -14.56
CA GLU A 26 -1.02 2.55 -14.96
C GLU A 26 -0.22 1.26 -15.19
N GLU A 27 0.96 1.36 -15.79
CA GLU A 27 1.85 0.22 -16.02
C GLU A 27 2.33 -0.40 -14.71
N THR A 28 2.48 0.40 -13.65
CA THR A 28 2.83 -0.09 -12.31
C THR A 28 1.69 -0.88 -11.70
N PHE A 29 0.45 -0.40 -11.85
CA PHE A 29 -0.72 -1.16 -11.41
C PHE A 29 -0.90 -2.45 -12.21
N THR A 30 -0.73 -2.42 -13.53
CA THR A 30 -0.79 -3.65 -14.36
C THR A 30 0.27 -4.66 -13.93
N PHE A 31 1.51 -4.23 -13.70
CA PHE A 31 2.56 -5.10 -13.19
C PHE A 31 2.17 -5.76 -11.86
N LEU A 32 1.73 -4.97 -10.88
CA LEU A 32 1.32 -5.48 -9.57
C LEU A 32 0.14 -6.44 -9.67
N GLN A 33 -0.84 -6.14 -10.54
CA GLN A 33 -2.00 -7.00 -10.77
C GLN A 33 -1.59 -8.36 -11.35
N ASN A 34 -0.69 -8.38 -12.33
CA ASN A 34 -0.18 -9.63 -12.90
C ASN A 34 0.59 -10.46 -11.85
N VAL A 35 1.41 -9.83 -11.02
CA VAL A 35 2.10 -10.51 -9.91
C VAL A 35 1.09 -11.08 -8.92
N LEU A 36 0.05 -10.31 -8.58
CA LEU A 36 -1.00 -10.75 -7.67
C LEU A 36 -1.86 -11.87 -8.27
N ASP A 37 -2.06 -11.91 -9.59
CA ASP A 37 -2.73 -13.03 -10.27
C ASP A 37 -2.01 -14.35 -10.02
N GLU A 38 -0.70 -14.38 -10.23
CA GLU A 38 0.12 -15.56 -9.97
C GLU A 38 0.11 -15.94 -8.48
N ILE A 39 0.20 -14.95 -7.58
CA ILE A 39 0.12 -15.20 -6.12
C ILE A 39 -1.25 -15.79 -5.74
N VAL A 40 -2.34 -15.26 -6.28
CA VAL A 40 -3.70 -15.75 -5.98
C VAL A 40 -3.90 -17.19 -6.42
N GLU A 41 -3.29 -17.60 -7.55
CA GLU A 41 -3.31 -18.97 -8.04
C GLU A 41 -2.48 -19.91 -7.15
N LEU A 42 -1.30 -19.46 -6.71
CA LEU A 42 -0.39 -20.27 -5.90
C LEU A 42 -0.87 -20.48 -4.45
N PHE A 43 -1.52 -19.47 -3.86
CA PHE A 43 -1.84 -19.47 -2.43
C PHE A 43 -3.35 -19.56 -2.16
N PRO A 44 -3.84 -20.67 -1.57
CA PRO A 44 -5.26 -20.86 -1.28
C PRO A 44 -5.77 -20.00 -0.12
N SER A 45 -4.88 -19.31 0.60
CA SER A 45 -5.23 -18.40 1.69
C SER A 45 -6.33 -17.42 1.28
N GLU A 46 -7.31 -17.21 2.16
CA GLU A 46 -8.33 -16.18 2.00
C GLU A 46 -7.71 -14.77 2.07
N TYR A 47 -6.65 -14.62 2.87
CA TYR A 47 -5.97 -13.35 3.09
C TYR A 47 -4.69 -13.21 2.28
N ILE A 48 -4.46 -12.03 1.71
CA ILE A 48 -3.22 -11.60 1.08
C ILE A 48 -2.73 -10.35 1.81
N HIS A 49 -1.48 -10.38 2.28
CA HIS A 49 -0.84 -9.22 2.90
C HIS A 49 -0.19 -8.35 1.82
N ILE A 50 -0.53 -7.06 1.77
CA ILE A 50 -0.01 -6.12 0.76
C ILE A 50 1.02 -5.12 1.31
N GLY A 51 1.38 -5.26 2.59
CA GLY A 51 2.39 -4.42 3.25
C GLY A 51 1.83 -3.03 3.54
N GLY A 52 2.54 -1.99 3.07
CA GLY A 52 2.16 -0.58 3.24
C GLY A 52 3.00 0.18 4.27
N ASP A 53 3.94 -0.51 4.91
CA ASP A 53 4.92 0.01 5.84
C ASP A 53 5.98 0.87 5.16
N GLU A 54 6.53 1.82 5.92
CA GLU A 54 7.77 2.53 5.62
C GLU A 54 7.91 2.97 4.14
N CYS A 55 6.87 3.61 3.59
CA CYS A 55 6.87 4.13 2.21
C CYS A 55 7.11 5.65 2.20
N PRO A 56 8.36 6.14 1.98
CA PRO A 56 8.64 7.56 1.99
C PRO A 56 7.94 8.29 0.85
N LYS A 57 7.39 9.46 1.17
CA LYS A 57 6.60 10.26 0.21
C LYS A 57 7.45 11.13 -0.72
N LYS A 58 8.78 11.13 -0.56
CA LYS A 58 9.69 12.04 -1.28
C LYS A 58 9.64 11.85 -2.80
N SER A 59 9.74 10.59 -3.26
CA SER A 59 9.65 10.29 -4.69
C SER A 59 8.31 10.73 -5.30
N TRP A 60 7.20 10.62 -4.55
CA TRP A 60 5.89 11.07 -5.02
C TRP A 60 5.75 12.60 -5.05
N LYS A 61 6.37 13.32 -4.11
CA LYS A 61 6.42 14.80 -4.10
C LYS A 61 7.09 15.36 -5.35
N GLU A 62 8.15 14.70 -5.80
CA GLU A 62 8.95 15.11 -6.96
C GLU A 62 8.43 14.54 -8.29
N CYS A 63 7.50 13.59 -8.25
CA CYS A 63 6.98 12.93 -9.45
C CYS A 63 5.76 13.65 -10.04
N SER A 64 5.89 14.17 -11.25
CA SER A 64 4.80 14.83 -11.98
C SER A 64 3.57 13.95 -12.17
N ILE A 65 3.75 12.63 -12.36
CA ILE A 65 2.66 11.66 -12.51
C ILE A 65 1.91 11.51 -11.19
N CYS A 66 2.62 11.32 -10.08
CA CYS A 66 2.01 11.23 -8.75
C CYS A 66 1.27 12.51 -8.36
N GLN A 67 1.88 13.67 -8.59
CA GLN A 67 1.25 14.97 -8.37
C GLN A 67 0.01 15.16 -9.26
N ASN A 68 0.01 14.64 -10.48
CA ASN A 68 -1.17 14.64 -11.34
C ASN A 68 -2.26 13.69 -10.80
N THR A 69 -1.91 12.50 -10.33
CA THR A 69 -2.85 11.57 -9.69
C THR A 69 -3.54 12.22 -8.49
N ILE A 70 -2.79 12.94 -7.63
CA ILE A 70 -3.34 13.71 -6.51
C ILE A 70 -4.39 14.70 -6.99
N LYS A 71 -4.04 15.54 -7.98
CA LYS A 71 -4.95 16.56 -8.52
C LYS A 71 -6.20 15.97 -9.16
N THR A 72 -6.05 14.97 -10.02
CA THR A 72 -7.16 14.36 -10.77
C THR A 72 -8.13 13.62 -9.85
N ASN A 73 -7.64 13.03 -8.76
CA ASN A 73 -8.48 12.30 -7.80
C ASN A 73 -8.90 13.15 -6.60
N ASN A 74 -8.57 14.45 -6.59
CA ASN A 74 -8.87 15.38 -5.50
C ASN A 74 -8.38 14.87 -4.13
N LEU A 75 -7.14 14.38 -4.10
CA LEU A 75 -6.46 13.92 -2.89
C LEU A 75 -5.77 15.12 -2.23
N LYS A 76 -5.69 15.14 -0.91
CA LYS A 76 -5.06 16.25 -0.17
C LYS A 76 -3.54 16.29 -0.33
N ASP A 77 -2.90 15.12 -0.27
CA ASP A 77 -1.44 14.99 -0.23
C ASP A 77 -0.99 13.56 -0.59
N GLU A 78 0.30 13.28 -0.42
CA GLU A 78 0.90 11.97 -0.68
C GLU A 78 0.46 10.86 0.30
N TYR A 79 -0.11 11.19 1.46
CA TYR A 79 -0.67 10.18 2.37
C TYR A 79 -2.02 9.69 1.84
N GLU A 80 -2.87 10.61 1.37
CA GLU A 80 -4.08 10.22 0.64
C GLU A 80 -3.75 9.53 -0.70
N LEU A 81 -2.61 9.84 -1.33
CA LEU A 81 -2.10 9.10 -2.48
C LEU A 81 -1.74 7.64 -2.13
N GLN A 82 -1.14 7.39 -0.96
CA GLN A 82 -0.91 6.02 -0.48
C GLN A 82 -2.24 5.28 -0.31
N SER A 83 -3.22 5.89 0.36
CA SER A 83 -4.53 5.26 0.54
C SER A 83 -5.25 5.01 -0.79
N TYR A 84 -5.11 5.92 -1.78
CA TYR A 84 -5.59 5.69 -3.14
C TYR A 84 -4.93 4.46 -3.77
N PHE A 85 -3.60 4.35 -3.66
CA PHE A 85 -2.83 3.23 -4.21
C PHE A 85 -3.28 1.91 -3.59
N MET A 86 -3.33 1.86 -2.26
CA MET A 86 -3.71 0.66 -1.51
C MET A 86 -5.16 0.27 -1.79
N ASN A 87 -6.09 1.22 -1.85
CA ASN A 87 -7.50 0.92 -2.15
C ASN A 87 -7.69 0.37 -3.56
N ARG A 88 -6.87 0.78 -4.52
CA ARG A 88 -6.92 0.25 -5.89
C ARG A 88 -6.48 -1.21 -5.94
N ILE A 89 -5.43 -1.58 -5.21
CA ILE A 89 -4.98 -2.97 -5.07
C ILE A 89 -5.98 -3.80 -4.25
N GLU A 90 -6.54 -3.21 -3.19
CA GLU A 90 -7.56 -3.85 -2.35
C GLU A 90 -8.77 -4.29 -3.17
N LYS A 91 -9.38 -3.36 -3.92
CA LYS A 91 -10.52 -3.67 -4.80
C LYS A 91 -10.22 -4.76 -5.82
N TYR A 92 -8.98 -4.79 -6.33
CA TYR A 92 -8.56 -5.80 -7.29
C TYR A 92 -8.52 -7.20 -6.67
N LEU A 93 -7.98 -7.31 -5.44
CA LEU A 93 -7.96 -8.57 -4.69
C LEU A 93 -9.34 -9.00 -4.21
N GLU A 94 -10.18 -8.06 -3.77
CA GLU A 94 -11.58 -8.32 -3.40
C GLU A 94 -12.39 -8.89 -4.58
N ALA A 95 -12.17 -8.38 -5.80
CA ALA A 95 -12.79 -8.91 -7.01
C ALA A 95 -12.39 -10.36 -7.32
N LYS A 96 -11.30 -10.86 -6.71
CA LYS A 96 -10.82 -12.25 -6.79
C LYS A 96 -11.22 -13.09 -5.57
N GLY A 97 -12.07 -12.55 -4.70
CA GLY A 97 -12.53 -13.23 -3.49
C GLY A 97 -11.47 -13.31 -2.39
N LYS A 98 -10.44 -12.45 -2.42
CA LYS A 98 -9.43 -12.36 -1.36
C LYS A 98 -9.73 -11.21 -0.42
N LYS A 99 -9.37 -11.39 0.85
CA LYS A 99 -9.30 -10.35 1.87
C LYS A 99 -7.89 -9.80 1.97
N VAL A 100 -7.77 -8.55 2.41
CA VAL A 100 -6.49 -7.83 2.41
C VAL A 100 -6.05 -7.56 3.83
N ILE A 101 -4.75 -7.76 4.09
CA ILE A 101 -4.07 -7.32 5.31
C ILE A 101 -3.02 -6.27 4.93
N GLY A 102 -2.88 -5.22 5.74
CA GLY A 102 -1.76 -4.28 5.62
C GLY A 102 -1.35 -3.72 6.98
N TRP A 103 -0.16 -3.15 7.04
CA TRP A 103 0.40 -2.55 8.26
C TRP A 103 -0.33 -1.27 8.66
N ASP A 104 -0.29 -0.89 9.94
CA ASP A 104 -1.08 0.23 10.48
C ASP A 104 -0.94 1.58 9.75
N GLU A 105 0.14 1.80 8.99
CA GLU A 105 0.32 2.96 8.12
C GLU A 105 -0.75 3.10 7.03
N ILE A 106 -1.41 2.01 6.62
CA ILE A 106 -2.47 2.08 5.61
C ILE A 106 -3.69 2.89 6.10
N LEU A 107 -3.78 3.16 7.42
CA LEU A 107 -4.79 4.04 8.02
C LEU A 107 -4.53 5.54 7.77
N GLU A 108 -3.29 5.97 7.48
CA GLU A 108 -2.88 7.38 7.51
C GLU A 108 -3.64 8.29 6.53
N GLY A 109 -4.03 7.80 5.35
CA GLY A 109 -4.82 8.55 4.36
C GLY A 109 -6.32 8.26 4.39
N GLY A 110 -6.81 7.53 5.39
CA GLY A 110 -8.21 7.17 5.55
C GLY A 110 -8.63 5.96 4.71
N LEU A 111 -8.65 4.78 5.34
CA LEU A 111 -9.17 3.56 4.72
C LEU A 111 -10.69 3.60 4.60
N LYS A 112 -11.19 3.31 3.40
CA LYS A 112 -12.63 3.22 3.09
C LYS A 112 -13.10 1.77 2.86
N GLY A 113 -12.17 0.81 2.89
CA GLY A 113 -12.41 -0.57 2.55
C GLY A 113 -12.61 -1.48 3.76
N LYS A 114 -12.52 -2.79 3.55
CA LYS A 114 -12.65 -3.83 4.60
C LYS A 114 -11.31 -4.46 4.97
N ALA A 115 -10.20 -3.83 4.59
CA ALA A 115 -8.87 -4.28 4.95
C ALA A 115 -8.74 -4.56 6.47
N THR A 116 -8.09 -5.69 6.78
CA THR A 116 -7.64 -6.05 8.12
C THR A 116 -6.33 -5.34 8.42
N ILE A 117 -6.21 -4.74 9.60
CA ILE A 117 -5.04 -3.95 9.97
C ILE A 117 -4.10 -4.77 10.84
N MET A 118 -2.82 -4.86 10.47
CA MET A 118 -1.77 -5.44 11.31
C MET A 118 -1.02 -4.33 12.05
N SER A 119 -1.19 -4.25 13.37
CA SER A 119 -0.59 -3.20 14.20
C SER A 119 0.81 -3.60 14.64
N TRP A 120 1.83 -2.82 14.26
CA TRP A 120 3.23 -3.11 14.60
C TRP A 120 3.92 -1.96 15.33
N GLN A 121 3.49 -0.71 15.12
CA GLN A 121 3.98 0.47 15.83
C GLN A 121 3.31 0.61 17.21
N GLY A 122 3.41 -0.46 18.01
CA GLY A 122 2.67 -0.62 19.25
C GLY A 122 1.19 -0.97 19.04
N GLU A 123 0.36 -0.65 20.02
CA GLU A 123 -1.05 -1.09 20.05
C GLU A 123 -2.04 -0.08 19.46
N SER A 124 -1.64 1.19 19.29
CA SER A 124 -2.55 2.27 18.92
C SER A 124 -3.19 2.08 17.54
N GLY A 125 -2.45 1.53 16.58
CA GLY A 125 -2.94 1.24 15.24
C GLY A 125 -4.11 0.25 15.26
N GLY A 126 -3.92 -0.88 15.96
CA GLY A 126 -4.95 -1.91 16.13
C GLY A 126 -6.17 -1.41 16.91
N VAL A 127 -5.96 -0.61 17.96
CA VAL A 127 -7.06 0.03 18.70
C VAL A 127 -7.85 0.98 17.81
N ALA A 128 -7.18 1.79 16.98
CA ALA A 128 -7.83 2.71 16.04
C ALA A 128 -8.62 1.96 14.95
N ALA A 129 -8.06 0.87 14.42
CA ALA A 129 -8.71 0.00 13.45
C ALA A 129 -10.00 -0.63 14.02
N ALA A 130 -9.92 -1.22 15.21
CA ALA A 130 -11.06 -1.84 15.88
C ALA A 130 -12.18 -0.83 16.18
N LYS A 131 -11.84 0.40 16.60
CA LYS A 131 -12.81 1.48 16.81
C LYS A 131 -13.54 1.91 15.52
N GLN A 132 -12.88 1.76 14.38
CA GLN A 132 -13.46 2.04 13.05
C GLN A 132 -14.20 0.83 12.46
N GLY A 133 -14.25 -0.31 13.17
CA GLY A 133 -14.95 -1.51 12.75
C GLY A 133 -14.16 -2.40 11.79
N HIS A 134 -12.84 -2.20 11.69
CA HIS A 134 -11.95 -3.10 10.96
C HIS A 134 -11.49 -4.26 11.84
N ASP A 135 -11.25 -5.42 11.22
CA ASP A 135 -10.51 -6.50 11.86
C ASP A 135 -9.07 -6.05 12.14
N ALA A 136 -8.49 -6.48 13.26
CA ALA A 136 -7.13 -6.13 13.65
C ALA A 136 -6.32 -7.38 14.04
N ILE A 137 -5.05 -7.41 13.66
CA ILE A 137 -4.04 -8.39 14.07
C ILE A 137 -2.96 -7.64 14.84
N MET A 138 -2.70 -8.05 16.08
CA MET A 138 -1.72 -7.38 16.95
C MET A 138 -0.34 -8.03 16.79
N SER A 139 0.62 -7.26 16.28
CA SER A 139 2.03 -7.63 16.15
C SER A 139 2.95 -6.54 16.72
N PRO A 140 2.65 -5.97 17.92
CA PRO A 140 3.35 -4.78 18.42
C PRO A 140 4.82 -5.06 18.66
N THR A 141 5.68 -4.18 18.15
CA THR A 141 7.07 -4.11 18.57
C THR A 141 7.17 -3.43 19.94
N ALA A 142 8.11 -3.90 20.77
CA ALA A 142 8.26 -3.48 22.16
C ALA A 142 8.74 -2.03 22.32
#